data_AF-A0A6H9XR50-F1
#
_entry.id   AF-A0A6H9XR50-F1
#
_cell.length_a   1.000
_cell.length_b   1.000
_cell.length_c   1.000
_cell.angle_alpha   90.00
_cell.angle_beta   90.00
_cell.angle_gamma   90.00
#
_symmetry.space_group_name_H-M   'P 1'
#
loop_
_entity.id
_entity.type
_entity.pdbx_description
1 polymer ?
#
loop_
_entity_poly.entity_id
_entity_poly.type
_entity_poly.pdbx_seq_one_letter_code
_entity_poly.pdbx_strand_id
1 'polypeptide(L)'
;MDEIEIKSLEKFTASPYRQEIELQHIIHRADYVTLRVRIREMKRFTIFDIDPHTAKVWGQAMLDWAAQNEGQAGAAAEGESK
;
A
#
# COMPACT_ATOMS: atom_id res chain seq x y z
N MET A 1 1.28 -11.74 -24.97
CA MET A 1 1.32 -11.08 -23.65
C MET A 1 2.56 -10.23 -23.67
N ASP A 2 2.41 -8.91 -23.66
CA ASP A 2 3.55 -8.01 -23.61
C ASP A 2 4.36 -8.33 -22.35
N GLU A 3 5.64 -8.62 -22.54
CA GLU A 3 6.55 -9.00 -21.47
C GLU A 3 6.82 -7.77 -20.61
N ILE A 4 6.22 -7.75 -19.43
CA ILE A 4 6.47 -6.77 -18.37
C ILE A 4 7.40 -7.42 -17.34
N GLU A 5 8.48 -6.74 -16.97
CA GLU A 5 9.32 -7.19 -15.86
C GLU A 5 8.67 -6.71 -14.56
N ILE A 6 8.43 -7.63 -13.63
CA ILE A 6 7.80 -7.36 -12.34
C ILE A 6 8.81 -7.65 -11.24
N LYS A 7 9.11 -6.64 -10.42
CA LYS A 7 9.94 -6.79 -9.22
C LYS A 7 9.08 -6.54 -7.99
N SER A 8 8.95 -7.54 -7.11
CA SER A 8 8.29 -7.33 -5.82
C SER A 8 9.16 -6.40 -4.96
N LEU A 9 8.56 -5.40 -4.34
CA LEU A 9 9.24 -4.42 -3.50
C LEU A 9 9.01 -4.68 -2.02
N GLU A 10 7.74 -4.82 -1.63
CA GLU A 10 7.36 -4.98 -0.23
C GLU A 10 6.00 -5.67 -0.11
N LYS A 11 5.80 -6.43 0.97
CA LYS A 11 4.53 -7.10 1.26
C LYS A 11 4.21 -7.02 2.75
N PHE A 12 3.05 -6.47 3.06
CA PHE A 12 2.62 -6.26 4.45
C PHE A 12 1.11 -6.43 4.60
N THR A 13 0.67 -6.55 5.84
CA THR A 13 -0.75 -6.67 6.18
C THR A 13 -1.20 -5.38 6.85
N ALA A 14 -2.18 -4.70 6.25
CA ALA A 14 -2.75 -3.49 6.84
C ALA A 14 -3.61 -3.83 8.07
N SER A 15 -3.43 -3.06 9.14
CA SER A 15 -4.27 -3.10 10.35
C SER A 15 -5.33 -1.99 10.27
N PRO A 16 -6.56 -2.18 10.81
CA PRO A 16 -7.05 -3.34 11.56
C PRO A 16 -7.68 -4.44 10.69
N TYR A 17 -7.94 -4.16 9.41
CA TYR A 17 -8.78 -5.02 8.56
C TYR A 17 -8.08 -6.20 7.89
N ARG A 18 -6.78 -6.40 8.20
CA ARG A 18 -5.95 -7.51 7.71
C ARG A 18 -5.92 -7.65 6.19
N GLN A 19 -5.98 -6.54 5.46
CA GLN A 19 -5.82 -6.53 4.01
C GLN A 19 -4.35 -6.84 3.66
N GLU A 20 -4.11 -7.81 2.78
CA GLU A 20 -2.77 -8.10 2.29
C GLU A 20 -2.42 -7.09 1.19
N ILE A 21 -1.35 -6.31 1.38
CA ILE A 21 -0.87 -5.33 0.42
C ILE A 21 0.49 -5.80 -0.11
N GLU A 22 0.66 -5.77 -1.43
CA GLU A 22 1.93 -5.98 -2.11
C GLU A 22 2.23 -4.81 -3.05
N LEU A 23 3.44 -4.29 -2.96
CA LEU A 23 3.97 -3.26 -3.84
C LEU A 23 4.92 -3.90 -4.86
N GLN A 24 4.75 -3.61 -6.14
CA GLN A 24 5.58 -4.15 -7.21
C GLN A 24 6.06 -3.02 -8.14
N HIS A 25 7.34 -3.05 -8.52
CA HIS A 25 7.88 -2.22 -9.58
C HIS A 25 7.65 -2.90 -10.92
N ILE A 26 6.94 -2.23 -11.83
CA ILE A 26 6.62 -2.74 -13.16
C ILE A 26 7.43 -1.96 -14.19
N ILE A 27 8.22 -2.67 -15.00
CA ILE A 27 8.96 -2.09 -16.13
C ILE A 27 8.17 -2.41 -17.40
N HIS A 28 7.74 -1.35 -18.08
CA HIS A 28 7.01 -1.45 -19.35
C HIS A 28 7.97 -1.29 -20.52
N ARG A 29 7.61 -1.83 -21.69
CA ARG A 29 8.48 -1.80 -22.89
C ARG A 29 8.78 -0.40 -23.44
N ALA A 30 7.97 0.61 -23.11
CA ALA A 30 8.19 1.98 -23.57
C ALA A 30 9.02 2.81 -22.56
N ASP A 31 9.97 2.14 -21.88
CA ASP A 31 10.93 2.73 -20.92
C ASP A 31 10.29 3.55 -19.79
N TYR A 32 9.02 3.32 -19.48
CA TYR A 32 8.37 3.87 -18.30
C TYR A 32 8.15 2.81 -17.24
N VAL A 33 8.06 3.26 -16.00
CA VAL A 33 7.86 2.41 -14.83
C VAL A 33 6.61 2.84 -14.09
N THR A 34 5.92 1.86 -13.51
CA THR A 34 4.82 2.12 -12.58
C THR A 34 5.05 1.37 -11.27
N LEU A 35 4.49 1.91 -10.19
CA LEU A 35 4.31 1.19 -8.95
C LEU A 35 2.93 0.53 -9.00
N ARG A 36 2.90 -0.80 -9.04
CA ARG A 36 1.68 -1.57 -8.89
C ARG A 36 1.39 -1.79 -7.41
N VAL A 37 0.19 -1.42 -7.00
CA VAL A 37 -0.34 -1.69 -5.66
C VAL A 37 -1.38 -2.80 -5.80
N ARG A 38 -1.15 -3.92 -5.11
CA ARG A 38 -2.09 -5.04 -5.06
C ARG A 38 -2.64 -5.14 -3.65
N ILE A 39 -3.95 -5.03 -3.52
CA ILE A 39 -4.66 -5.18 -2.25
C ILE A 39 -5.56 -6.39 -2.38
N ARG A 40 -5.34 -7.39 -1.52
CA ARG A 40 -6.21 -8.56 -1.38
C ARG A 40 -6.98 -8.50 -0.08
N GLU A 41 -8.28 -8.63 -0.20
CA GLU A 41 -9.21 -8.73 0.91
C GLU A 41 -10.08 -9.97 0.72
N MET A 42 -9.69 -11.08 1.34
CA MET A 42 -10.32 -12.39 1.17
C MET A 42 -10.38 -12.83 -0.31
N LYS A 43 -11.55 -12.65 -0.95
CA LYS A 43 -11.83 -12.96 -2.36
C LYS A 43 -11.79 -11.73 -3.27
N ARG A 44 -11.76 -10.52 -2.71
CA ARG A 44 -11.68 -9.26 -3.48
C ARG A 44 -10.21 -8.91 -3.73
N PHE A 45 -9.93 -8.46 -4.94
CA PHE A 45 -8.64 -7.97 -5.36
C PHE A 45 -8.82 -6.59 -5.97
N THR A 46 -8.02 -5.64 -5.49
CA THR A 46 -7.87 -4.33 -6.12
C THR A 46 -6.43 -4.23 -6.59
N ILE A 47 -6.24 -3.96 -7.87
CA ILE A 47 -4.92 -3.77 -8.47
C ILE A 47 -4.99 -2.48 -9.28
N PHE A 48 -4.05 -1.58 -9.03
CA PHE A 48 -3.87 -0.39 -9.83
C PHE A 48 -2.39 -0.03 -9.89
N ASP A 49 -2.03 0.67 -10.95
CA ASP A 49 -0.67 1.11 -11.22
C ASP A 49 -0.65 2.64 -11.14
N ILE A 50 0.34 3.19 -10.44
CA ILE A 50 0.57 4.64 -10.32
C ILE A 50 1.96 5.00 -10.81
N ASP A 51 2.10 6.20 -11.35
CA ASP A 51 3.39 6.76 -11.76
C ASP A 51 4.23 7.19 -10.53
N PRO A 52 5.54 7.50 -10.73
CA PRO A 52 6.41 7.95 -9.64
C PRO A 52 5.98 9.24 -8.94
N HIS A 53 5.34 10.18 -9.65
CA HIS A 53 4.88 11.44 -9.06
C HIS A 53 3.71 11.20 -8.11
N THR A 54 2.71 10.44 -8.54
CA THR A 54 1.54 10.04 -7.75
C THR A 54 1.98 9.22 -6.53
N ALA A 55 2.92 8.28 -6.71
CA ALA A 55 3.48 7.50 -5.61
C ALA A 55 4.14 8.40 -4.54
N LYS A 56 4.89 9.43 -4.96
CA LYS A 56 5.49 10.41 -4.03
C LYS A 56 4.43 11.17 -3.24
N VAL A 57 3.36 11.63 -3.92
CA VAL A 57 2.25 12.36 -3.27
C VAL A 57 1.59 11.49 -2.20
N TRP A 58 1.32 10.22 -2.52
CA TRP A 58 0.75 9.26 -1.56
C TRP A 58 1.67 9.01 -0.38
N GLY A 59 2.94 8.70 -0.66
CA GLY A 59 3.93 8.40 0.38
C GLY A 59 4.07 9.57 1.36
N GLN A 60 4.17 10.80 0.86
CA GLN A 60 4.27 11.97 1.74
C GLN A 60 3.00 12.16 2.57
N ALA A 61 1.81 12.08 1.95
CA ALA A 61 0.55 12.23 2.68
C ALA A 61 0.36 11.16 3.77
N MET A 62 0.78 9.92 3.52
CA MET A 62 0.74 8.83 4.51
C MET A 62 1.71 9.08 5.66
N LEU A 63 2.94 9.51 5.37
CA LEU A 63 3.94 9.85 6.40
C LEU A 63 3.47 11.03 7.27
N ASP A 64 2.97 12.10 6.63
CA ASP A 64 2.46 13.27 7.34
C ASP A 64 1.28 12.92 8.25
N TRP A 65 0.39 12.03 7.79
CA TRP A 65 -0.71 11.52 8.61
C TRP A 65 -0.22 10.68 9.79
N ALA A 66 0.75 9.79 9.57
CA ALA A 66 1.30 8.94 10.63
C ALA A 66 1.97 9.79 11.72
N ALA A 67 2.81 10.74 11.35
CA ALA A 67 3.50 11.63 12.29
C ALA A 67 2.54 12.42 13.20
N GLN A 68 1.32 12.73 12.73
CA GLN A 68 0.29 13.44 13.51
C GLN A 68 -0.49 12.52 14.47
N ASN A 69 -0.49 11.21 14.24
CA ASN A 69 -1.35 10.24 14.94
C ASN A 69 -0.57 9.13 15.67
N GLU A 70 0.77 9.10 15.53
CA GLU A 70 1.65 8.26 16.34
C GLU A 70 1.40 8.53 17.84
N GLY A 71 0.86 7.53 18.54
CA GLY A 71 0.45 7.61 19.95
C GLY A 71 -1.05 7.47 20.21
N GLN A 72 -1.91 7.70 19.21
CA GLN A 72 -3.37 7.52 19.36
C GLN A 72 -3.82 6.05 19.18
N ALA A 73 -2.99 5.22 18.55
CA ALA A 73 -3.29 3.83 18.22
C ALA A 73 -3.38 2.86 19.44
N GLY A 74 -3.08 3.34 20.66
CA GLY A 74 -3.14 2.54 21.90
C GLY A 74 -4.38 2.76 22.79
N ALA A 75 -5.16 3.82 22.60
CA ALA A 75 -6.18 4.22 23.58
C ALA A 75 -7.55 3.52 23.43
N ALA A 76 -7.83 2.88 22.29
CA ALA A 76 -9.14 2.29 22.03
C ALA A 76 -9.33 0.85 22.55
N ALA A 77 -8.29 0.23 23.14
CA ALA A 77 -8.32 -1.16 23.59
C ALA A 77 -8.63 -1.36 25.09
N GLU A 78 -8.64 -0.31 25.91
CA GLU A 78 -8.82 -0.40 27.39
C GLU A 78 -10.23 -0.02 27.87
N GLY A 79 -11.22 0.02 26.96
CA GLY A 79 -12.54 0.60 27.21
C GLY A 79 -13.71 -0.38 27.31
N GLU A 80 -13.53 -1.67 27.56
CA GLU A 80 -14.66 -2.59 27.76
C GLU A 80 -14.34 -3.67 28.82
N SER A 81 -14.53 -3.30 30.08
CA SER A 81 -14.76 -4.24 31.18
C SER A 81 -15.61 -3.54 32.24
N LYS A 82 -16.93 -3.71 32.14
CA LYS A 82 -17.84 -3.63 33.29
C LYS A 82 -19.03 -4.55 33.09
#